data_AF-A0A549YIQ5-F1
#
_entry.id   AF-A0A549YIQ5-F1
#
_cell.length_a   1.000
_cell.length_b   1.000
_cell.length_c   1.000
_cell.angle_alpha   90.00
_cell.angle_beta   90.00
_cell.angle_gamma   90.00
#
_symmetry.space_group_name_H-M   'P 1'
#
loop_
_entity.id
_entity.type
_entity.pdbx_description
1 polymer ?
#
loop_
_entity_poly.entity_id
_entity_poly.type
_entity_poly.pdbx_seq_one_letter_code
_entity_poly.pdbx_strand_id
1 'polypeptide(L)'
;MLLVVLAYIADMFKKDIGVPFSSTDVINIPMLMTALFLVIVIGLFSLMMYFQTKKSDTFLRHSLWDKMYIIMPVIFGISVIIVFILFLTGPLSEVTQINRWIIYALIYYILFLINATVLAIVHNAKKNTISNENKIGYSFVWTSLGLLVVIFIL
;
A
#
# COMPACT_ATOMS: atom_id res chain seq x y z
N MET A 1 4.83 7.89 -14.35
CA MET A 1 5.61 6.91 -15.16
C MET A 1 6.01 5.67 -14.37
N LEU A 2 6.59 5.79 -13.16
CA LEU A 2 7.04 4.62 -12.39
C LEU A 2 5.89 3.64 -12.03
N LEU A 3 4.72 4.16 -11.65
CA LEU A 3 3.50 3.35 -11.42
C LEU A 3 3.01 2.58 -12.67
N VAL A 4 3.22 3.14 -13.87
CA VAL A 4 2.83 2.51 -15.14
C VAL A 4 3.77 1.35 -15.47
N VAL A 5 5.07 1.51 -15.23
CA VAL A 5 6.06 0.44 -15.37
C VAL A 5 5.75 -0.70 -14.39
N LEU A 6 5.32 -0.37 -13.18
CA LEU A 6 4.97 -1.37 -12.18
C LEU A 6 3.69 -2.13 -12.51
N ALA A 7 2.68 -1.43 -13.04
CA ALA A 7 1.48 -2.06 -13.58
C ALA A 7 1.80 -2.99 -14.76
N TYR A 8 2.75 -2.61 -15.62
CA TYR A 8 3.22 -3.45 -16.73
C TYR A 8 3.95 -4.71 -16.24
N ILE A 9 4.81 -4.57 -15.22
CA ILE A 9 5.47 -5.72 -14.56
C ILE A 9 4.41 -6.62 -13.92
N ALA A 10 3.42 -6.05 -13.22
CA ALA A 10 2.32 -6.82 -12.63
C ALA A 10 1.54 -7.63 -13.69
N ASP A 11 1.31 -7.05 -14.88
CA ASP A 11 0.63 -7.77 -15.97
C ASP A 11 1.51 -8.87 -16.59
N MET A 12 2.84 -8.70 -16.63
CA MET A 12 3.76 -9.78 -17.05
C MET A 12 3.77 -10.97 -16.08
N PHE A 13 3.69 -10.71 -14.78
CA PHE A 13 3.72 -11.74 -13.74
C PHE A 13 2.32 -12.17 -13.24
N LYS A 14 1.26 -11.81 -13.97
CA LYS A 14 -0.15 -12.06 -13.57
C LYS A 14 -0.49 -13.53 -13.30
N LYS A 15 0.23 -14.46 -13.95
CA LYS A 15 -0.01 -15.90 -13.83
C LYS A 15 0.48 -16.46 -12.50
N ASP A 16 1.50 -15.84 -11.91
CA ASP A 16 2.12 -16.24 -10.65
C ASP A 16 1.62 -15.40 -9.46
N ILE A 17 1.22 -14.15 -9.70
CA ILE A 17 0.66 -13.25 -8.66
C ILE A 17 -0.84 -13.53 -8.41
N GLY A 18 -1.56 -14.06 -9.41
CA GLY A 18 -3.01 -14.31 -9.35
C GLY A 18 -3.42 -15.71 -8.88
N VAL A 19 -2.48 -16.52 -8.38
CA VAL A 19 -2.77 -17.90 -7.95
C VAL A 19 -3.53 -17.85 -6.61
N PRO A 20 -4.71 -18.48 -6.51
CA PRO A 20 -5.48 -18.50 -5.26
C PRO A 20 -4.71 -19.23 -4.15
N PHE A 21 -4.70 -18.62 -2.96
CA PHE A 21 -4.05 -19.09 -1.74
C PHE A 21 -4.41 -20.52 -1.29
N SER A 22 -5.42 -21.14 -1.91
CA SER A 22 -5.95 -22.46 -1.58
C SER A 22 -5.27 -23.64 -2.30
N SER A 23 -4.23 -23.42 -3.11
CA SER A 23 -3.52 -24.53 -3.77
C SER A 23 -2.51 -25.17 -2.82
N THR A 24 -2.82 -26.39 -2.38
CA THR A 24 -2.10 -27.25 -1.42
C THR A 24 -0.71 -27.73 -1.88
N ASP A 25 -0.05 -27.03 -2.82
CA ASP A 25 1.23 -27.45 -3.34
C ASP A 25 2.39 -26.89 -2.53
N VAL A 26 3.34 -27.78 -2.22
CA VAL A 26 4.42 -27.72 -1.23
C VAL A 26 5.48 -26.64 -1.53
N ILE A 27 5.23 -25.73 -2.47
CA ILE A 27 6.18 -24.68 -2.86
C ILE A 27 5.48 -23.32 -2.94
N ASN A 28 5.62 -22.53 -1.86
CA ASN A 28 5.11 -21.17 -1.67
C ASN A 28 5.72 -20.10 -2.61
N ILE A 29 6.21 -20.47 -3.81
CA ILE A 29 6.79 -19.53 -4.79
C ILE A 29 5.79 -18.42 -5.19
N PRO A 30 4.50 -18.70 -5.47
CA PRO A 30 3.52 -17.65 -5.83
C PRO A 30 3.29 -16.64 -4.68
N MET A 31 3.26 -17.15 -3.45
CA MET A 31 3.10 -16.37 -2.23
C MET A 31 4.30 -15.45 -1.98
N LEU A 32 5.51 -15.97 -2.18
CA LEU A 32 6.75 -15.21 -2.07
C LEU A 32 6.84 -14.13 -3.17
N MET A 33 6.47 -14.46 -4.41
CA MET A 33 6.42 -13.49 -5.52
C MET A 33 5.44 -12.35 -5.24
N THR A 34 4.26 -12.68 -4.71
CA THR A 34 3.25 -11.68 -4.33
C THR A 34 3.74 -10.80 -3.17
N ALA A 35 4.35 -11.39 -2.14
CA ALA A 35 4.93 -10.65 -1.04
C ALA A 35 6.04 -9.69 -1.51
N LEU A 36 6.99 -10.18 -2.32
CA LEU A 36 8.07 -9.35 -2.88
C LEU A 36 7.52 -8.20 -3.72
N PHE A 37 6.52 -8.47 -4.56
CA PHE A 37 5.86 -7.44 -5.36
C PHE A 37 5.26 -6.35 -4.47
N LEU A 38 4.52 -6.72 -3.41
CA LEU A 38 3.92 -5.76 -2.48
C LEU A 38 4.98 -4.94 -1.73
N VAL A 39 6.05 -5.58 -1.26
CA VAL A 39 7.16 -4.88 -0.58
C VAL A 39 7.83 -3.87 -1.50
N ILE A 40 8.05 -4.21 -2.78
CA ILE A 40 8.62 -3.29 -3.77
C ILE A 40 7.69 -2.09 -4.00
N VAL A 41 6.38 -2.32 -4.18
CA VAL A 41 5.38 -1.25 -4.35
C VAL A 41 5.42 -0.26 -3.20
N ILE A 42 5.40 -0.76 -1.97
CA ILE A 42 5.38 0.07 -0.76
C ILE A 42 6.71 0.78 -0.55
N GLY A 43 7.81 0.10 -0.90
CA GLY A 43 9.15 0.68 -0.88
C GLY A 43 9.22 1.89 -1.79
N LEU A 44 8.63 1.81 -2.99
CA LEU A 44 8.56 2.93 -3.92
C LEU A 44 7.66 4.06 -3.43
N PHE A 45 6.51 3.75 -2.81
CA PHE A 45 5.68 4.78 -2.19
C PHE A 45 6.39 5.48 -1.03
N SER A 46 7.10 4.72 -0.19
CA SER A 46 7.91 5.26 0.89
C SER A 46 9.05 6.12 0.35
N LEU A 47 9.72 5.70 -0.71
CA LEU A 47 10.77 6.46 -1.40
C LEU A 47 10.23 7.76 -2.00
N MET A 48 9.03 7.73 -2.60
CA MET A 48 8.36 8.93 -3.08
C MET A 48 8.08 9.91 -1.93
N MET A 49 7.57 9.44 -0.80
CA MET A 49 7.37 10.28 0.39
C MET A 49 8.71 10.80 0.94
N TYR A 50 9.77 9.99 0.91
CA TYR A 50 11.11 10.37 1.34
C TYR A 50 11.68 11.50 0.45
N PHE A 51 11.54 11.39 -0.87
CA PHE A 51 11.94 12.47 -1.77
C PHE A 51 11.08 13.72 -1.60
N GLN A 52 9.79 13.58 -1.27
CA GLN A 52 8.96 14.73 -0.93
C GLN A 52 9.40 15.41 0.37
N THR A 53 9.76 14.67 1.42
CA THR A 53 10.36 15.25 2.64
C THR A 53 11.69 15.92 2.39
N LYS A 54 12.53 15.36 1.53
CA LYS A 54 13.86 15.93 1.23
C LYS A 54 13.77 17.17 0.33
N LYS A 55 12.75 17.24 -0.52
CA LYS A 55 12.50 18.39 -1.43
C LYS A 55 11.72 19.52 -0.76
N SER A 56 10.96 19.23 0.30
CA SER A 56 10.16 20.21 1.03
C SER A 56 10.45 20.11 2.54
N ASP A 57 11.19 21.09 3.05
CA ASP A 57 11.47 21.25 4.49
C ASP A 57 10.21 21.41 5.37
N THR A 58 9.06 21.67 4.75
CA THR A 58 7.76 21.86 5.40
C THR A 58 6.90 20.60 5.42
N PHE A 59 7.22 19.60 4.59
CA PHE A 59 6.50 18.32 4.56
C PHE A 59 6.83 17.53 5.85
N LEU A 60 5.81 17.04 6.56
CA LEU A 60 5.87 16.52 7.95
C LEU A 60 6.17 17.53 9.07
N ARG A 61 6.35 18.83 8.80
CA ARG A 61 6.48 19.86 9.85
C ARG A 61 5.20 20.64 10.09
N HIS A 62 4.27 20.59 9.14
CA HIS A 62 3.00 21.31 9.21
C HIS A 62 2.07 20.70 10.28
N SER A 63 1.34 21.55 11.01
CA SER A 63 0.33 21.14 12.02
C SER A 63 -0.78 20.24 11.47
N LEU A 64 -0.91 20.15 10.15
CA LEU A 64 -1.82 19.23 9.47
C LEU A 64 -1.46 17.77 9.75
N TRP A 65 -0.17 17.45 9.91
CA TRP A 65 0.28 16.09 10.21
C TRP A 65 -0.07 15.61 11.63
N ASP A 66 -0.33 16.54 12.55
CA ASP A 66 -0.78 16.23 13.91
C ASP A 66 -2.18 15.59 13.91
N LYS A 67 -3.03 15.99 12.96
CA LYS A 67 -4.39 15.45 12.79
C LYS A 67 -4.45 14.34 11.74
N MET A 68 -3.42 14.19 10.89
CA MET A 68 -3.41 13.16 9.84
C MET A 68 -3.47 11.73 10.39
N TYR A 69 -3.03 11.49 11.63
CA TYR A 69 -3.20 10.19 12.28
C TYR A 69 -4.67 9.77 12.42
N ILE A 70 -5.60 10.73 12.57
CA ILE A 70 -7.03 10.44 12.66
C ILE A 70 -7.68 10.51 11.26
N ILE A 71 -7.26 11.46 10.44
CA ILE A 71 -7.86 11.67 9.11
C ILE A 71 -7.56 10.50 8.17
N MET A 72 -6.35 9.95 8.17
CA MET A 72 -5.97 8.89 7.23
C MET A 72 -6.71 7.56 7.46
N PRO A 73 -6.85 7.04 8.70
CA PRO A 73 -7.71 5.88 8.96
C PRO A 73 -9.17 6.09 8.56
N VAL A 74 -9.70 7.30 8.75
CA VAL A 74 -11.08 7.62 8.35
C VAL A 74 -11.23 7.60 6.83
N ILE A 75 -10.29 8.21 6.10
CA ILE A 75 -10.27 8.16 4.62
C ILE A 75 -10.14 6.71 4.16
N PHE A 76 -9.27 5.91 4.79
CA PHE A 76 -9.10 4.50 4.49
C PHE A 76 -10.41 3.73 4.70
N GLY A 77 -11.07 3.89 5.84
CA GLY A 77 -12.34 3.25 6.14
C GLY A 77 -13.44 3.62 5.14
N ILE A 78 -13.60 4.91 4.83
CA ILE A 78 -14.55 5.39 3.81
C ILE A 78 -14.24 4.78 2.44
N SER A 79 -12.96 4.75 2.06
CA SER A 79 -12.52 4.19 0.79
C SER A 79 -12.83 2.70 0.67
N VAL A 80 -12.58 1.92 1.73
CA VAL A 80 -12.92 0.49 1.77
C VAL A 80 -14.43 0.29 1.64
N ILE A 81 -15.24 1.08 2.35
CA ILE A 81 -16.71 1.01 2.26
C ILE A 81 -17.18 1.32 0.83
N ILE A 82 -16.66 2.37 0.20
CA ILE A 82 -17.01 2.74 -1.17
C ILE A 82 -16.64 1.63 -2.15
N VAL A 83 -15.41 1.09 -2.04
CA VAL A 83 -14.97 -0.02 -2.89
C VAL A 83 -15.88 -1.24 -2.72
N PHE A 84 -16.25 -1.56 -1.49
CA PHE A 84 -17.13 -2.70 -1.19
C PHE A 84 -18.54 -2.49 -1.79
N ILE A 85 -19.11 -1.29 -1.64
CA ILE A 85 -20.41 -0.95 -2.24
C ILE A 85 -20.32 -1.03 -3.77
N LEU A 86 -19.29 -0.44 -4.39
CA LEU A 86 -19.11 -0.46 -5.85
C LEU A 86 -18.89 -1.88 -6.38
N PHE A 87 -18.27 -2.75 -5.60
CA PHE A 87 -18.10 -4.16 -5.93
C PHE A 87 -19.43 -4.94 -5.85
N LEU A 88 -20.20 -4.74 -4.77
CA LEU A 88 -21.49 -5.40 -4.55
C LEU A 88 -22.58 -4.93 -5.52
N THR A 89 -22.58 -3.66 -5.89
CA THR A 89 -23.59 -3.08 -6.78
C THR A 89 -23.41 -3.45 -8.25
N GLY A 90 -22.30 -4.12 -8.60
CA GLY A 90 -22.00 -4.56 -9.96
C GLY A 90 -21.05 -3.69 -10.80
N PRO A 91 -21.06 -2.34 -10.76
CA PRO A 91 -20.32 -1.54 -11.74
C PRO A 91 -18.81 -1.73 -11.63
N LEU A 92 -18.26 -1.93 -10.41
CA LEU A 92 -16.83 -2.23 -10.28
C LEU A 92 -16.51 -3.67 -10.70
N SER A 93 -17.40 -4.62 -10.42
CA SER A 93 -17.23 -6.03 -10.83
C SER A 93 -17.18 -6.15 -12.36
N GLU A 94 -18.10 -5.49 -13.06
CA GLU A 94 -18.13 -5.48 -14.53
C GLU A 94 -16.91 -4.77 -15.12
N VAL A 95 -16.55 -3.59 -14.58
CA VAL A 95 -15.41 -2.81 -15.05
C VAL A 95 -14.07 -3.51 -14.80
N THR A 96 -13.93 -4.23 -13.68
CA THR A 96 -12.72 -5.01 -13.36
C THR A 96 -12.58 -6.28 -14.20
N GLN A 97 -13.70 -6.86 -14.66
CA GLN A 97 -13.67 -7.96 -15.62
C GLN A 97 -13.23 -7.50 -17.01
N ILE A 98 -13.71 -6.33 -17.46
CA ILE A 98 -13.33 -5.74 -18.75
C ILE A 98 -11.87 -5.26 -18.73
N ASN A 99 -11.46 -4.62 -17.63
CA ASN A 99 -10.17 -3.95 -17.51
C ASN A 99 -9.44 -4.41 -16.25
N ARG A 100 -8.70 -5.52 -16.35
CA ARG A 100 -7.90 -6.09 -15.25
C ARG A 100 -6.90 -5.10 -14.63
N TRP A 101 -6.42 -4.12 -15.38
CA TRP A 101 -5.51 -3.08 -14.88
C TRP A 101 -6.11 -2.24 -13.75
N ILE A 102 -7.45 -2.14 -13.68
CA ILE A 102 -8.17 -1.40 -12.64
C ILE A 102 -8.02 -2.09 -11.28
N ILE A 103 -7.93 -3.42 -11.25
CA ILE A 103 -7.66 -4.18 -10.02
C ILE A 103 -6.28 -3.79 -9.47
N TYR A 104 -5.25 -3.75 -10.32
CA TYR A 104 -3.91 -3.35 -9.90
C TYR A 104 -3.87 -1.89 -9.43
N ALA A 105 -4.56 -0.98 -10.12
CA ALA A 105 -4.67 0.42 -9.70
C ALA A 105 -5.35 0.57 -8.34
N LEU A 106 -6.40 -0.22 -8.08
CA LEU A 106 -7.14 -0.23 -6.82
C LEU A 106 -6.29 -0.81 -5.68
N ILE A 107 -5.56 -1.91 -5.94
CA ILE A 107 -4.59 -2.47 -4.98
C ILE A 107 -3.52 -1.43 -4.64
N TYR A 108 -2.94 -0.74 -5.62
CA TYR A 108 -1.96 0.32 -5.38
C TYR A 108 -2.52 1.46 -4.55
N TYR A 109 -3.76 1.87 -4.80
CA TYR A 109 -4.44 2.89 -4.02
C TYR A 109 -4.61 2.48 -2.55
N ILE A 110 -5.08 1.26 -2.30
CA ILE A 110 -5.24 0.72 -0.95
C ILE A 110 -3.90 0.59 -0.23
N LEU A 111 -2.86 0.09 -0.90
CA LEU A 111 -1.51 -0.01 -0.33
C LEU A 111 -0.93 1.36 0.01
N PHE A 112 -1.16 2.36 -0.84
CA PHE A 112 -0.75 3.73 -0.59
C PHE A 112 -1.43 4.27 0.68
N LEU A 113 -2.74 4.07 0.83
CA LEU A 113 -3.48 4.50 2.02
C LEU A 113 -3.00 3.80 3.29
N ILE A 114 -2.69 2.50 3.24
CA ILE A 114 -2.15 1.76 4.39
C ILE A 114 -0.79 2.35 4.78
N ASN A 115 0.12 2.51 3.82
CA ASN A 115 1.45 3.06 4.08
C ASN A 115 1.38 4.51 4.63
N ALA A 116 0.50 5.34 4.06
CA ALA A 116 0.25 6.70 4.52
C ALA A 116 -0.36 6.73 5.94
N THR A 117 -1.25 5.79 6.25
CA THR A 117 -1.83 5.64 7.58
C THR A 117 -0.75 5.29 8.57
N VAL A 118 0.03 4.24 8.32
CA VAL A 118 1.16 3.82 9.19
C VAL A 118 2.14 4.97 9.39
N LEU A 119 2.46 5.72 8.34
CA LEU A 119 3.29 6.92 8.45
C LEU A 119 2.70 7.97 9.39
N ALA A 120 1.40 8.22 9.32
CA ALA A 120 0.72 9.15 10.22
C ALA A 120 0.76 8.64 11.69
N ILE A 121 0.60 7.33 11.92
CA ILE A 121 0.75 6.72 13.26
C ILE A 121 2.17 6.93 13.79
N VAL A 122 3.18 6.57 12.99
CA VAL A 122 4.60 6.69 13.38
C VAL A 122 4.99 8.14 13.62
N HIS A 123 4.49 9.07 12.80
CA HIS A 123 4.74 10.49 12.97
C HIS A 123 4.21 11.01 14.30
N ASN A 124 2.98 10.63 14.67
CA ASN A 124 2.37 11.03 15.95
C ASN A 124 3.10 10.36 17.14
N ALA A 125 3.38 9.05 17.06
CA ALA A 125 4.03 8.30 18.13
C ALA A 125 5.48 8.71 18.39
N LYS A 126 6.20 9.17 17.36
CA LYS A 126 7.63 9.53 17.44
C LYS A 126 7.90 11.00 17.07
N LYS A 127 6.92 11.88 17.35
CA LYS A 127 6.88 13.28 16.90
C LYS A 127 8.19 14.06 17.13
N ASN A 128 8.78 13.95 18.33
CA ASN A 128 10.00 14.68 18.73
C ASN A 128 11.24 13.80 18.94
N THR A 129 11.13 12.48 18.74
CA THR A 129 12.21 11.55 19.10
C THR A 129 13.09 11.15 17.93
N ILE A 130 12.61 11.31 16.68
CA ILE A 130 13.27 10.78 15.49
C ILE A 130 13.16 11.78 14.32
N SER A 131 14.19 11.86 13.49
CA SER A 131 14.18 12.66 12.25
C SER A 131 13.06 12.22 11.28
N ASN A 132 12.54 13.15 10.50
CA ASN A 132 11.44 12.87 9.55
C ASN A 132 11.79 11.77 8.53
N GLU A 133 13.06 11.70 8.13
CA GLU A 133 13.60 10.66 7.26
C GLU A 133 13.48 9.27 7.88
N ASN A 134 13.88 9.13 9.14
CA ASN A 134 13.82 7.87 9.85
C ASN A 134 12.37 7.47 10.17
N LYS A 135 11.44 8.42 10.34
CA LYS A 135 10.00 8.11 10.48
C LYS A 135 9.44 7.42 9.23
N ILE A 136 9.86 7.85 8.04
CA ILE A 136 9.46 7.21 6.77
C ILE A 136 10.03 5.80 6.65
N GLY A 137 11.32 5.63 6.99
CA GLY A 137 11.95 4.31 7.05
C GLY A 137 11.25 3.35 8.02
N TYR A 138 10.94 3.81 9.24
CA TYR A 138 10.19 3.01 10.22
C TYR A 138 8.80 2.63 9.74
N SER A 139 8.11 3.55 9.06
CA SER A 139 6.75 3.30 8.54
C SER A 139 6.76 2.27 7.42
N PHE A 140 7.77 2.29 6.57
CA PHE A 140 8.00 1.26 5.56
C PHE A 140 8.22 -0.12 6.19
N VAL A 141 9.12 -0.21 7.16
CA VAL A 141 9.43 -1.49 7.83
C VAL A 141 8.18 -2.05 8.53
N TRP A 142 7.44 -1.21 9.26
CA TRP A 142 6.21 -1.64 9.92
C TRP A 142 5.11 -2.06 8.95
N THR A 143 4.92 -1.33 7.85
CA THR A 143 3.92 -1.69 6.82
C THR A 143 4.30 -2.99 6.12
N SER A 144 5.58 -3.15 5.77
CA SER A 144 6.10 -4.36 5.14
C SER A 144 5.99 -5.57 6.05
N LEU A 145 6.35 -5.43 7.33
CA LEU A 145 6.21 -6.51 8.32
C LEU A 145 4.75 -6.88 8.53
N GLY A 146 3.86 -5.89 8.68
CA GLY A 146 2.42 -6.14 8.82
C GLY A 146 1.86 -6.94 7.66
N LEU A 147 2.23 -6.60 6.42
CA LEU A 147 1.78 -7.33 5.25
C LEU A 147 2.39 -8.73 5.15
N LEU A 148 3.67 -8.91 5.49
CA LEU A 148 4.27 -10.25 5.52
C LEU A 148 3.56 -11.13 6.55
N VAL A 149 3.26 -10.60 7.74
CA VAL A 149 2.51 -11.31 8.77
C VAL A 149 1.12 -11.70 8.25
N VAL A 150 0.39 -10.76 7.63
CA VAL A 150 -0.94 -11.06 7.07
C VAL A 150 -0.84 -12.11 5.96
N ILE A 151 0.14 -12.02 5.07
CA ILE A 151 0.26 -12.95 3.95
C ILE A 151 0.65 -14.34 4.43
N PHE A 152 1.62 -14.47 5.35
CA PHE A 152 2.19 -15.76 5.76
C PHE A 152 1.46 -16.47 6.90
N ILE A 153 0.62 -15.76 7.66
CA ILE A 153 -0.15 -16.35 8.78
C ILE A 153 -1.61 -16.61 8.41
N LEU A 154 -2.18 -15.81 7.50
CA LEU A 154 -3.58 -15.90 7.08
C LEU A 154 -3.73 -16.80 5.85
#